data_AF-A0A3S4U7L6-F1
#
_entry.id   AF-A0A3S4U7L6-F1
#
_cell.length_a   1.000
_cell.length_b   1.000
_cell.length_c   1.000
_cell.angle_alpha   90.00
_cell.angle_beta   90.00
_cell.angle_gamma   90.00
#
_symmetry.space_group_name_H-M   'P 1'
#
loop_
_entity.id
_entity.type
_entity.pdbx_description
1 polymer ?
#
loop_
_entity_poly.entity_id
_entity_poly.type
_entity_poly.pdbx_seq_one_letter_code
_entity_poly.pdbx_strand_id
1 'polypeptide(L)'
;MKTLLPEINSADKRFHNGNPATGEQGTRVTDTWLNDVQDRVRDVQAEAHYVLQKAGFTPKAETQTQLYQAIVKIIEDNRNSAGIAEKGEVQLTNDYSGDSEVLGLTQKAGKALKALIDSLTRNLSNYIPNSKNPMWSIAQVAIPLPQVLRLKQPTTRA
;
A
#
# COMPACT_ATOMS: atom_id res chain seq x y z
N MET A 1 -4.45 -19.80 -25.68
CA MET A 1 -3.60 -20.97 -25.38
C MET A 1 -4.34 -22.20 -25.87
N LYS A 2 -3.73 -22.98 -26.77
CA LYS A 2 -4.36 -24.19 -27.30
C LYS A 2 -4.46 -25.26 -26.21
N THR A 3 -5.34 -26.24 -26.40
CA THR A 3 -5.31 -27.49 -25.66
C THR A 3 -3.96 -28.19 -25.85
N LEU A 4 -3.65 -29.19 -25.02
CA LEU A 4 -2.43 -29.98 -25.22
C LEU A 4 -2.36 -30.48 -26.66
N LEU A 5 -1.16 -30.43 -27.24
CA LEU A 5 -0.86 -30.93 -28.58
C LEU A 5 -1.41 -32.34 -28.69
N PRO A 6 -2.37 -32.63 -29.59
CA PRO A 6 -2.89 -33.98 -29.74
C PRO A 6 -1.76 -34.97 -29.97
N GLU A 7 -1.84 -36.11 -29.30
CA GLU A 7 -0.89 -37.20 -29.51
C GLU A 7 -1.09 -37.74 -30.94
N ILE A 8 -0.04 -38.33 -31.53
CA ILE A 8 -0.17 -38.93 -32.86
C ILE A 8 -1.21 -40.07 -32.86
N ASN A 9 -1.92 -40.20 -33.99
CA ASN A 9 -2.91 -41.25 -34.21
C ASN A 9 -2.24 -42.59 -34.57
N SER A 10 -1.62 -43.23 -33.59
CA SER A 10 -1.12 -44.61 -33.63
C SER A 10 -1.70 -45.41 -32.45
N ALA A 11 -1.55 -46.73 -32.48
CA ALA A 11 -2.12 -47.60 -31.44
C ALA A 11 -1.58 -47.30 -30.03
N ASP A 12 -0.31 -46.94 -29.93
CA ASP A 12 0.36 -46.55 -28.69
C ASP A 12 0.56 -45.04 -28.54
N LYS A 13 0.07 -44.26 -29.52
CA LYS A 13 0.17 -42.81 -29.59
C LYS A 13 1.60 -42.27 -29.69
N ARG A 14 2.52 -43.09 -30.19
CA ARG A 14 3.92 -42.74 -30.44
C ARG A 14 4.26 -42.81 -31.93
N PHE A 15 5.32 -42.10 -32.29
CA PHE A 15 5.95 -42.27 -33.59
C PHE A 15 6.73 -43.58 -33.63
N HIS A 16 6.88 -44.17 -34.82
CA HIS A 16 7.65 -45.38 -35.07
C HIS A 16 8.58 -45.19 -36.28
N ASN A 17 9.74 -45.83 -36.23
CA ASN A 17 10.57 -46.00 -37.41
C ASN A 17 9.92 -46.95 -38.41
N GLY A 18 10.28 -46.79 -39.68
CA GLY A 18 9.73 -47.61 -40.75
C GLY A 18 10.35 -49.00 -40.72
N ASN A 19 9.56 -50.02 -41.02
CA ASN A 19 10.02 -51.39 -41.10
C ASN A 19 9.86 -51.92 -42.53
N PRO A 20 10.96 -51.97 -43.33
CA PRO A 20 10.92 -52.42 -44.71
C PRO A 20 10.48 -53.88 -44.88
N ALA A 21 10.66 -54.71 -43.84
CA ALA A 21 10.30 -56.13 -43.89
C ALA A 21 8.80 -56.38 -43.74
N THR A 22 8.08 -55.49 -43.06
CA THR A 22 6.62 -55.56 -42.85
C THR A 22 5.85 -54.57 -43.72
N GLY A 23 6.54 -53.62 -44.36
CA GLY A 23 5.94 -52.54 -45.14
C GLY A 23 5.41 -51.38 -44.30
N GLU A 24 5.67 -51.37 -42.98
CA GLU A 24 5.27 -50.27 -42.11
C GLU A 24 6.02 -49.00 -42.47
N GLN A 25 5.26 -47.96 -42.84
CA GLN A 25 5.81 -46.65 -43.12
C GLN A 25 6.21 -45.97 -41.81
N GLY A 26 7.40 -45.38 -41.79
CA GLY A 26 7.93 -44.66 -40.65
C GLY A 26 8.08 -43.18 -40.87
N THR A 27 8.48 -42.48 -39.80
CA THR A 27 8.86 -41.08 -39.89
C THR A 27 10.25 -40.92 -40.49
N ARG A 28 10.43 -39.87 -41.30
CA ARG A 28 11.75 -39.53 -41.87
C ARG A 28 12.75 -39.08 -40.79
N VAL A 29 12.24 -38.46 -39.73
CA VAL A 29 13.00 -38.17 -38.51
C VAL A 29 12.83 -39.35 -37.56
N THR A 30 13.85 -39.64 -36.75
CA THR A 30 13.79 -40.77 -35.81
C THR A 30 12.60 -40.62 -34.86
N ASP A 31 11.92 -41.74 -34.62
CA ASP A 31 10.80 -41.82 -33.67
C ASP A 31 11.17 -41.29 -32.29
N THR A 32 12.36 -41.61 -31.79
CA THR A 32 12.87 -41.16 -30.49
C THR A 32 12.83 -39.64 -30.38
N TRP A 33 13.37 -38.92 -31.36
CA TRP A 33 13.39 -37.47 -31.34
C TRP A 33 11.98 -36.87 -31.43
N LEU A 34 11.11 -37.42 -32.27
CA LEU A 34 9.74 -36.92 -32.42
C LEU A 34 8.90 -37.16 -31.15
N ASN A 35 9.08 -38.32 -30.52
CA ASN A 35 8.43 -38.67 -29.26
C ASN A 35 8.91 -37.74 -28.13
N ASP A 36 10.21 -37.46 -28.05
CA ASP A 36 10.77 -36.52 -27.06
C ASP A 36 10.25 -35.10 -27.26
N VAL A 37 10.14 -34.64 -28.51
CA VAL A 37 9.56 -33.33 -28.83
C VAL A 37 8.08 -33.28 -28.47
N GLN A 38 7.30 -34.32 -28.81
CA GLN A 38 5.89 -34.41 -28.45
C GLN A 38 5.71 -34.31 -26.93
N ASP A 39 6.51 -35.07 -26.16
CA ASP A 39 6.43 -35.09 -24.71
C ASP A 39 6.79 -33.72 -24.11
N ARG A 40 7.89 -33.10 -24.54
CA ARG A 40 8.32 -31.79 -24.03
C ARG A 40 7.34 -30.67 -24.37
N VAL A 41 6.75 -30.68 -25.56
CA VAL A 41 5.74 -29.67 -25.94
C VAL A 41 4.50 -29.82 -25.06
N ARG A 42 4.04 -31.05 -24.84
CA ARG A 42 2.89 -31.32 -23.97
C ARG A 42 3.16 -30.97 -22.52
N ASP A 43 4.37 -31.26 -22.02
CA ASP A 43 4.83 -30.93 -20.67
C ASP A 43 4.80 -29.41 -20.42
N VAL A 44 5.44 -28.62 -21.29
CA VAL A 44 5.40 -27.15 -21.19
C VAL A 44 3.97 -26.61 -21.30
N GLN A 45 3.13 -27.21 -22.14
CA GLN A 45 1.72 -26.83 -22.24
C GLN A 45 0.94 -27.15 -20.96
N ALA A 46 1.22 -28.28 -20.31
CA ALA A 46 0.60 -28.67 -19.05
C ALA A 46 0.97 -27.71 -17.91
N GLU A 47 2.25 -27.33 -17.80
CA GLU A 47 2.71 -26.33 -16.84
C GLU A 47 2.05 -24.96 -17.07
N ALA A 48 1.93 -24.55 -18.33
CA ALA A 48 1.24 -23.31 -18.65
C ALA A 48 -0.26 -23.38 -18.31
N HIS A 49 -0.92 -24.50 -18.61
CA HIS A 49 -2.32 -24.75 -18.21
C HIS A 49 -2.50 -24.70 -16.70
N TYR A 50 -1.56 -25.27 -15.93
CA TYR A 50 -1.57 -25.22 -14.48
C TYR A 50 -1.53 -23.78 -13.94
N VAL A 51 -0.67 -22.91 -14.51
CA VAL A 51 -0.64 -21.49 -14.14
C VAL A 51 -1.98 -20.82 -14.41
N LEU A 52 -2.63 -21.10 -15.55
CA LEU A 52 -3.96 -20.57 -15.85
C LEU A 52 -4.99 -21.05 -14.82
N GLN A 53 -5.01 -22.35 -14.52
CA GLN A 53 -5.95 -22.94 -13.56
C GLN A 53 -5.76 -22.39 -12.14
N LYS A 54 -4.52 -22.20 -11.70
CA LYS A 54 -4.20 -21.59 -10.40
C LYS A 54 -4.73 -20.17 -10.27
N ALA A 55 -4.74 -19.42 -11.38
CA ALA A 55 -5.32 -18.10 -11.45
C ALA A 55 -6.86 -18.12 -11.69
N GLY A 56 -7.49 -19.29 -11.78
CA GLY A 56 -8.93 -19.45 -12.04
C GLY A 56 -9.36 -19.27 -13.50
N PHE A 57 -8.43 -19.27 -14.44
CA PHE A 57 -8.73 -19.17 -15.87
C PHE A 57 -8.93 -20.55 -16.50
N THR A 58 -9.87 -20.63 -17.44
CA THR A 58 -9.99 -21.78 -18.37
C THR A 58 -9.26 -21.44 -19.67
N PRO A 59 -8.30 -22.28 -20.15
CA PRO A 59 -7.57 -22.02 -21.38
C PRO A 59 -8.51 -21.89 -22.60
N LYS A 60 -8.39 -20.78 -23.33
CA LYS A 60 -9.12 -20.50 -24.58
C LYS A 60 -8.19 -20.49 -25.78
N ALA A 61 -8.48 -21.25 -26.83
CA ALA A 61 -7.56 -21.40 -27.97
C ALA A 61 -7.39 -20.08 -28.74
N GLU A 62 -8.47 -19.33 -28.88
CA GLU A 62 -8.64 -18.09 -29.62
C GLU A 62 -8.09 -16.85 -28.92
N THR A 63 -7.76 -16.94 -27.63
CA THR A 63 -7.31 -15.79 -26.84
C THR A 63 -5.78 -15.82 -26.65
N GLN A 64 -5.14 -14.67 -26.87
CA GLN A 64 -3.71 -14.46 -26.56
C GLN A 64 -3.55 -13.91 -25.13
N THR A 65 -2.31 -13.73 -24.66
CA THR A 65 -1.94 -13.11 -23.36
C THR A 65 -2.48 -13.74 -22.06
N GLN A 66 -3.26 -14.83 -22.12
CA GLN A 66 -3.83 -15.48 -20.94
C GLN A 66 -2.81 -15.87 -19.87
N LEU A 67 -1.62 -16.33 -20.27
CA LEU A 67 -0.56 -16.69 -19.32
C LEU A 67 -0.08 -15.46 -18.53
N TYR A 68 0.09 -14.33 -19.22
CA TYR A 68 0.46 -13.07 -18.58
C TYR A 68 -0.62 -12.63 -17.58
N GLN A 69 -1.89 -12.64 -18.00
CA GLN A 69 -3.01 -12.27 -17.12
C GLN A 69 -3.11 -13.19 -15.90
N ALA A 70 -2.91 -14.49 -16.08
CA ALA A 70 -2.87 -15.46 -14.99
C ALA A 70 -1.74 -15.18 -14.00
N ILE A 71 -0.53 -14.89 -14.48
CA ILE A 71 0.62 -14.55 -13.63
C ILE A 71 0.36 -13.26 -12.84
N VAL A 72 -0.14 -12.20 -13.50
CA VAL A 72 -0.49 -10.94 -12.82
C VAL A 72 -1.51 -11.20 -11.71
N LYS A 73 -2.57 -11.95 -12.01
CA LYS A 73 -3.58 -12.31 -11.02
C LYS A 73 -3.02 -13.13 -9.86
N ILE A 74 -2.19 -14.13 -10.13
CA ILE A 74 -1.53 -14.93 -9.07
C ILE A 74 -0.67 -14.03 -8.19
N ILE A 75 0.08 -13.10 -8.78
CA ILE A 75 0.89 -12.17 -8.00
C ILE A 75 -0.02 -11.34 -7.10
N GLU A 76 -1.06 -10.69 -7.66
CA GLU A 76 -2.04 -9.88 -6.93
C GLU A 76 -2.71 -10.65 -5.79
N ASP A 77 -3.22 -11.86 -6.05
CA ASP A 77 -3.90 -12.71 -5.06
C ASP A 77 -2.95 -13.14 -3.93
N ASN A 78 -1.64 -13.23 -4.20
CA ASN A 78 -0.63 -13.57 -3.20
C ASN A 78 0.01 -12.34 -2.51
N ARG A 79 -0.44 -11.11 -2.81
CA ARG A 79 0.03 -9.91 -2.10
C ARG A 79 -0.70 -9.79 -0.78
N ASN A 80 -0.03 -10.12 0.31
CA ASN A 80 -0.58 -9.95 1.64
C ASN A 80 -0.43 -8.50 2.11
N SER A 81 -1.49 -7.97 2.72
CA SER A 81 -1.42 -6.73 3.50
C SER A 81 -0.57 -6.96 4.75
N ALA A 82 0.27 -5.99 5.10
CA ALA A 82 1.02 -6.08 6.35
C ALA A 82 0.09 -5.96 7.56
N GLY A 83 0.49 -6.57 8.67
CA GLY A 83 -0.08 -6.32 9.97
C GLY A 83 1.00 -6.22 11.05
N ILE A 84 0.58 -6.16 12.31
CA ILE A 84 1.50 -6.09 13.45
C ILE A 84 2.30 -7.40 13.69
N ALA A 85 1.78 -8.53 13.23
CA ALA A 85 2.38 -9.85 13.41
C ALA A 85 3.12 -10.37 12.16
N GLU A 86 2.63 -9.99 10.97
CA GLU A 86 3.09 -10.54 9.70
C GLU A 86 3.51 -9.43 8.73
N LYS A 87 4.61 -9.69 8.01
CA LYS A 87 5.12 -8.77 6.99
C LYS A 87 4.20 -8.77 5.78
N GLY A 88 4.00 -7.61 5.17
CA GLY A 88 3.25 -7.45 3.93
C GLY A 88 3.40 -6.05 3.34
N GLU A 89 2.53 -5.68 2.42
CA GLU A 89 2.46 -4.32 1.89
C GLU A 89 1.67 -3.40 2.83
N VAL A 90 2.18 -2.17 3.03
CA VAL A 90 1.53 -1.10 3.79
C VAL A 90 1.18 0.05 2.84
N GLN A 91 -0.05 0.54 2.89
CA GLN A 91 -0.40 1.80 2.24
C GLN A 91 -0.06 2.98 3.14
N LEU A 92 0.46 4.07 2.56
CA LEU A 92 0.84 5.24 3.33
C LEU A 92 -0.32 6.24 3.45
N THR A 93 -0.52 6.78 4.64
CA THR A 93 -1.56 7.77 4.94
C THR A 93 -0.99 9.09 5.45
N ASN A 94 -1.68 10.18 5.09
CA ASN A 94 -1.41 11.51 5.66
C ASN A 94 -2.26 11.79 6.92
N ASP A 95 -3.20 10.92 7.25
CA ASP A 95 -3.98 10.99 8.48
C ASP A 95 -3.13 10.51 9.66
N TYR A 96 -3.10 11.31 10.72
CA TYR A 96 -2.36 11.05 11.94
C TYR A 96 -3.26 11.03 13.18
N SER A 97 -4.57 11.00 12.98
CA SER A 97 -5.60 10.89 14.02
C SER A 97 -6.28 9.52 14.07
N GLY A 98 -6.01 8.65 13.09
CA GLY A 98 -6.56 7.30 13.02
C GLY A 98 -5.82 6.25 13.85
N ASP A 99 -6.42 5.07 13.96
CA ASP A 99 -6.01 3.90 14.74
C ASP A 99 -5.72 2.67 13.87
N SER A 100 -5.47 2.88 12.56
CA SER A 100 -5.26 1.78 11.60
C SER A 100 -3.98 1.00 11.86
N GLU A 101 -4.08 -0.32 11.94
CA GLU A 101 -2.94 -1.24 12.06
C GLU A 101 -2.35 -1.66 10.70
N VAL A 102 -2.98 -1.25 9.59
CA VAL A 102 -2.59 -1.63 8.22
C VAL A 102 -2.08 -0.46 7.37
N LEU A 103 -2.16 0.77 7.89
CA LEU A 103 -1.66 1.98 7.23
C LEU A 103 -0.41 2.51 7.93
N GLY A 104 0.54 3.00 7.14
CA GLY A 104 1.78 3.61 7.62
C GLY A 104 1.73 5.13 7.52
N LEU A 105 2.24 5.85 8.53
CA LEU A 105 2.35 7.30 8.45
C LEU A 105 3.34 7.73 7.35
N THR A 106 2.94 8.69 6.51
CA THR A 106 3.86 9.32 5.56
C THR A 106 4.85 10.24 6.28
N GLN A 107 5.97 10.55 5.61
CA GLN A 107 6.90 11.59 6.09
C GLN A 107 6.21 12.97 6.24
N LYS A 108 5.23 13.27 5.38
CA LYS A 108 4.48 14.53 5.45
C LYS A 108 3.64 14.62 6.72
N ALA A 109 2.91 13.55 7.06
CA ALA A 109 2.15 13.47 8.32
C ALA A 109 3.09 13.51 9.53
N GLY A 110 4.19 12.76 9.51
CA GLY A 110 5.20 12.80 10.57
C GLY A 110 5.78 14.20 10.79
N LYS A 111 6.04 14.95 9.71
CA LYS A 111 6.47 16.36 9.79
C LYS A 111 5.40 17.26 10.41
N ALA A 112 4.12 17.08 10.08
CA ALA A 112 3.03 17.86 10.65
C ALA A 112 2.88 17.60 12.16
N LEU A 113 2.92 16.34 12.57
CA LEU A 113 2.94 15.93 13.98
C LEU A 113 4.12 16.57 14.73
N LYS A 114 5.33 16.51 14.15
CA LYS A 114 6.52 17.14 14.74
C LYS A 114 6.36 18.65 14.92
N ALA A 115 5.79 19.34 13.92
CA ALA A 115 5.55 20.78 14.01
C ALA A 115 4.56 21.14 15.12
N LEU A 116 3.50 20.34 15.30
CA LEU A 116 2.55 20.49 16.41
C LEU A 116 3.23 20.30 17.78
N ILE A 117 4.01 19.23 17.93
CA ILE A 117 4.78 18.93 19.16
C ILE A 117 5.73 20.08 19.49
N ASP A 118 6.45 20.61 18.50
CA ASP A 118 7.36 21.73 18.69
C ASP A 118 6.62 23.01 19.13
N SER A 119 5.42 23.25 18.59
CA SER A 119 4.59 24.39 18.99
C SER A 119 4.13 24.27 20.44
N LEU A 120 3.62 23.10 20.84
CA LEU A 120 3.18 22.83 22.20
C LEU A 120 4.34 22.96 23.20
N THR A 121 5.50 22.39 22.87
CA THR A 121 6.70 22.45 23.71
C THR A 121 7.14 23.89 23.95
N ARG A 122 7.15 24.73 22.92
CA ARG A 122 7.47 26.16 23.06
C ARG A 122 6.46 26.92 23.92
N ASN A 123 5.16 26.62 23.79
CA ASN A 123 4.12 27.27 24.57
C ASN A 123 4.29 26.97 26.08
N LEU A 124 4.51 25.70 26.42
CA LEU A 124 4.74 25.27 27.80
C LEU A 124 6.03 25.88 28.39
N SER A 125 7.11 25.94 27.60
CA SER A 125 8.35 26.58 28.05
C SER A 125 8.20 28.09 28.33
N ASN A 126 7.31 28.77 27.60
CA ASN A 126 7.04 30.20 27.77
C ASN A 126 5.88 30.48 28.73
N TYR A 127 5.31 29.46 29.38
CA TYR A 127 4.19 29.61 30.29
C TYR A 127 4.63 30.29 31.60
N ILE A 128 4.16 31.52 31.83
CA ILE A 128 4.27 32.20 33.13
C ILE A 128 3.03 31.86 33.94
N PRO A 129 3.15 31.16 35.10
CA PRO A 129 2.00 30.82 35.91
C PRO A 129 1.34 32.07 36.51
N ASN A 130 0.02 32.15 36.41
CA ASN A 130 -0.82 33.22 36.97
C ASN A 130 -0.65 33.41 38.50
N SER A 131 -0.08 32.42 39.20
CA SER A 131 0.28 32.53 40.62
C SER A 131 1.47 33.46 40.90
N LYS A 132 2.18 33.95 39.87
CA LYS A 132 3.26 34.93 40.00
C LYS A 132 2.83 36.36 39.70
N ASN A 133 1.54 36.66 39.60
CA ASN A 133 1.07 38.04 39.60
C ASN A 133 1.32 38.65 41.00
N PRO A 134 2.23 39.64 41.16
CA PRO A 134 2.31 40.41 42.38
C PRO A 134 1.10 41.34 42.38
N MET A 135 -0.06 40.83 42.78
CA MET A 135 -1.22 41.65 43.07
C MET A 135 -0.81 42.53 44.27
N TRP A 136 -0.66 43.84 44.02
CA TRP A 136 -0.33 44.94 44.95
C TRP A 136 1.13 45.39 45.02
N SER A 137 1.56 46.14 43.99
CA SER A 137 2.32 47.37 44.25
C SER A 137 1.66 48.52 43.48
N ILE A 138 0.56 49.01 44.05
CA ILE A 138 0.05 50.36 43.76
C ILE A 138 1.09 51.31 44.36
N ALA A 139 2.12 51.66 43.57
CA ALA A 139 3.03 52.73 43.92
C ALA A 139 2.22 54.02 44.02
N GLN A 140 2.15 54.55 45.23
CA GLN A 140 1.52 55.81 45.61
C GLN A 140 1.92 56.92 44.62
N VAL A 141 0.98 57.36 43.78
CA VAL A 141 1.14 58.65 43.08
C VAL A 141 0.95 59.73 44.15
N ALA A 142 2.05 60.25 44.69
CA ALA A 142 2.03 61.43 45.54
C ALA A 142 1.77 62.67 44.66
N ILE A 143 0.50 62.99 44.45
CA ILE A 143 0.08 64.29 43.91
C ILE A 143 0.10 65.28 45.09
N PRO A 144 0.95 66.32 45.11
CA PRO A 144 0.88 67.33 46.15
C PRO A 144 -0.42 68.15 46.01
N LEU A 145 -1.19 68.24 47.10
CA LEU A 145 -2.42 69.04 47.19
C LEU A 145 -2.14 70.54 46.91
N PRO A 146 -2.95 71.22 46.09
CA PRO A 146 -3.01 72.67 46.10
C PRO A 146 -3.76 73.16 47.35
N GLN A 147 -3.23 74.22 47.98
CA GLN A 147 -3.76 74.80 49.20
C GLN A 147 -5.09 75.56 48.99
N VAL A 148 -6.03 75.22 49.88
CA VAL A 148 -7.07 76.07 50.50
C VAL A 148 -8.26 76.55 49.63
N LEU A 149 -9.37 75.90 49.94
CA LEU A 149 -10.77 76.21 49.70
C LEU A 149 -11.22 77.50 50.44
N ARG A 150 -11.95 78.40 49.78
CA ARG A 150 -13.13 79.06 50.38
C ARG A 150 -14.00 79.77 49.34
N LEU A 151 -15.10 79.14 48.97
CA LEU A 151 -16.33 79.82 48.55
C LEU A 151 -17.41 79.45 49.56
N LYS A 152 -17.92 80.44 50.28
CA LYS A 152 -19.23 80.34 50.95
C LYS A 152 -20.07 81.54 50.54
N GLN A 153 -21.31 81.21 50.18
CA GLN A 153 -22.29 81.93 49.37
C GLN A 153 -22.99 83.14 50.05
N PRO A 154 -23.77 83.94 49.31
CA PRO A 154 -24.35 85.22 49.76
C PRO A 154 -25.72 85.04 50.45
N THR A 155 -26.08 85.94 51.39
CA THR A 155 -27.48 86.18 51.78
C THR A 155 -27.71 87.58 52.41
N THR A 156 -28.26 88.47 51.57
CA THR A 156 -29.43 89.37 51.68
C THR A 156 -29.91 90.05 53.00
N ARG A 157 -30.17 91.38 52.87
CA ARG A 157 -31.15 92.31 53.54
C ARG A 157 -30.96 92.68 55.02
N ALA A 158 -30.82 93.98 55.31
CA ALA A 158 -31.88 95.00 55.37
C ALA A 158 -31.29 96.38 55.02
#